data_AF-A0A8J3FKR4-F1
#
_entry.id   AF-A0A8J3FKR4-F1
#
_cell.length_a   1.000
_cell.length_b   1.000
_cell.length_c   1.000
_cell.angle_alpha   90.00
_cell.angle_beta   90.00
_cell.angle_gamma   90.00
#
_symmetry.space_group_name_H-M   'P 1'
#
loop_
_entity.id
_entity.type
_entity.pdbx_description
1 polymer ?
#
loop_
_entity_poly.entity_id
_entity_poly.type
_entity_poly.pdbx_seq_one_letter_code
_entity_poly.pdbx_strand_id
1 'polypeptide(L)'
;MSWQRPHRHAELIAHYDAVADAAALRYGPDSQGLSFVLYGQLCAMRTALLQDPDSVVLAARIAAVREEIQRTYRLTTAPRHDSAPVRTIAAAPKLYEYDRATFDRRYASVVEAVQPEIVTVDGPDIAPLRAGEPHIFAIDDVGGLRVWNRSQSLADLIFGRNRVMIGGVPVVHPVLVPDRLQVAAAGEIIFLGGPKVRAVVANTKSGHFRPDPDSADVIRQTCRALFGLNDRDIDVFTFDLTVWTRAGRQHRP
;
A
#
# COMPACT_ATOMS: atom_id res chain seq x y z
N MET A 1 4.03 -38.42 3.32
CA MET A 1 4.32 -37.83 2.00
C MET A 1 4.67 -36.33 2.16
N SER A 2 5.88 -35.99 2.65
CA SER A 2 6.28 -34.59 2.95
C SER A 2 7.31 -33.99 1.98
N TRP A 3 7.78 -34.75 0.98
CA TRP A 3 8.84 -34.31 0.06
C TRP A 3 8.39 -33.31 -1.00
N GLN A 4 7.09 -33.10 -1.23
CA GLN A 4 6.60 -32.21 -2.30
C GLN A 4 6.60 -30.71 -1.92
N ARG A 5 6.66 -30.34 -0.64
CA ARG A 5 6.55 -28.94 -0.21
C ARG A 5 7.82 -28.11 -0.47
N PRO A 6 9.03 -28.58 -0.12
CA PRO A 6 10.25 -27.79 -0.33
C PRO A 6 10.51 -27.49 -1.81
N HIS A 7 10.24 -28.46 -2.69
CA HIS A 7 10.38 -28.26 -4.14
C HIS A 7 9.45 -27.18 -4.68
N ARG A 8 8.20 -27.13 -4.22
CA ARG A 8 7.24 -26.07 -4.60
C ARG A 8 7.67 -24.68 -4.15
N HIS A 9 8.30 -24.55 -2.97
CA HIS A 9 8.82 -23.27 -2.52
C HIS A 9 9.98 -22.80 -3.39
N ALA A 10 10.92 -23.69 -3.72
CA ALA A 10 12.03 -23.38 -4.60
C ALA A 10 11.56 -22.98 -6.00
N GLU A 11 10.58 -23.68 -6.57
CA GLU A 11 9.97 -23.35 -7.86
C GLU A 11 9.27 -21.98 -7.85
N LEU A 12 8.51 -21.68 -6.80
CA LEU A 12 7.87 -20.37 -6.63
C LEU A 12 8.91 -19.24 -6.58
N ILE A 13 9.97 -19.43 -5.79
CA ILE A 13 11.06 -18.46 -5.66
C ILE A 13 11.74 -18.26 -7.01
N ALA A 14 12.17 -19.35 -7.66
CA ALA A 14 12.85 -19.30 -8.95
C ALA A 14 11.99 -18.64 -10.04
N HIS A 15 10.67 -18.91 -10.05
CA HIS A 15 9.74 -18.28 -10.98
C HIS A 15 9.75 -16.75 -10.82
N TYR A 16 9.53 -16.25 -9.60
CA TYR A 16 9.48 -14.80 -9.38
C TYR A 16 10.83 -14.12 -9.53
N ASP A 17 11.93 -14.79 -9.21
CA ASP A 17 13.28 -14.27 -9.43
C ASP A 17 13.52 -14.06 -10.92
N ALA A 18 13.16 -15.03 -11.77
CA ALA A 18 13.24 -14.89 -13.22
C ALA A 18 12.36 -13.75 -13.76
N VAL A 19 11.16 -13.57 -13.21
CA VAL A 19 10.27 -12.45 -13.59
C VAL A 19 10.86 -11.11 -13.15
N ALA A 20 11.48 -11.04 -11.97
CA ALA A 20 12.12 -9.83 -11.44
C ALA A 20 13.34 -9.45 -12.28
N ASP A 21 14.19 -10.42 -12.64
CA ASP A 21 15.33 -10.20 -13.52
C ASP A 21 14.90 -9.70 -14.90
N ALA A 22 13.86 -10.31 -15.49
CA ALA A 22 13.31 -9.87 -16.76
C ALA A 22 12.75 -8.43 -16.68
N ALA A 23 12.07 -8.08 -15.58
CA ALA A 23 11.56 -6.73 -15.36
C ALA A 23 12.70 -5.71 -15.14
N ALA A 24 13.72 -6.05 -14.37
CA ALA A 24 14.89 -5.21 -14.14
C ALA A 24 15.65 -4.95 -15.45
N LEU A 25 15.83 -5.98 -16.29
CA LEU A 25 16.45 -5.84 -17.61
C LEU A 25 15.63 -4.94 -18.54
N ARG A 26 14.30 -5.08 -18.52
CA ARG A 26 13.41 -4.35 -19.44
C ARG A 26 13.17 -2.90 -19.03
N TYR A 27 12.98 -2.64 -17.74
CA TYR A 27 12.52 -1.36 -17.23
C TYR A 27 13.58 -0.60 -16.42
N GLY A 28 14.65 -1.28 -16.00
CA GLY A 28 15.70 -0.78 -15.12
C GLY A 28 15.56 -1.32 -13.68
N PRO A 29 16.69 -1.43 -12.93
CA PRO A 29 16.73 -2.01 -11.57
C PRO A 29 16.11 -1.11 -10.49
N ASP A 30 15.86 0.16 -10.80
CA ASP A 30 15.16 1.10 -9.91
C ASP A 30 13.80 1.51 -10.48
N SER A 31 13.30 0.77 -11.46
CA SER A 31 12.03 1.07 -12.10
C SER A 31 10.87 0.78 -11.16
N GLN A 32 9.80 1.56 -11.32
CA GLN A 32 8.54 1.22 -10.71
C GLN A 32 8.12 -0.19 -11.14
N GLY A 33 8.26 -0.55 -12.43
CA GLY A 33 7.95 -1.88 -12.96
C GLY A 33 8.50 -3.04 -12.13
N LEU A 34 9.77 -2.98 -11.73
CA LEU A 34 10.39 -3.99 -10.85
C LEU A 34 9.73 -4.04 -9.47
N SER A 35 9.39 -2.89 -8.88
CA SER A 35 8.73 -2.86 -7.56
C SER A 35 7.49 -3.75 -7.53
N PHE A 36 6.75 -3.86 -8.63
CA PHE A 36 5.48 -4.59 -8.64
C PHE A 36 5.62 -6.08 -8.84
N VAL A 37 6.64 -6.49 -9.57
CA VAL A 37 7.04 -7.89 -9.56
C VAL A 37 7.38 -8.29 -8.13
N LEU A 38 8.14 -7.45 -7.41
CA LEU A 38 8.49 -7.71 -6.01
C LEU A 38 7.26 -7.71 -5.08
N TYR A 39 6.28 -6.81 -5.27
CA TYR A 39 5.02 -6.86 -4.52
C TYR A 39 4.23 -8.15 -4.78
N GLY A 40 4.10 -8.54 -6.05
CA GLY A 40 3.45 -9.79 -6.43
C GLY A 40 4.18 -11.01 -5.83
N GLN A 41 5.51 -11.00 -5.89
CA GLN A 41 6.37 -12.01 -5.28
C GLN A 41 6.14 -12.11 -3.78
N LEU A 42 6.14 -10.97 -3.06
CA LEU A 42 5.87 -10.92 -1.63
C LEU A 42 4.50 -11.49 -1.29
N CYS A 43 3.44 -11.08 -2.00
CA CYS A 43 2.09 -11.56 -1.76
C CYS A 43 1.96 -13.07 -1.97
N ALA A 44 2.58 -13.60 -3.03
CA ALA A 44 2.60 -15.03 -3.32
C ALA A 44 3.35 -15.82 -2.24
N MET A 45 4.54 -15.35 -1.84
CA MET A 45 5.34 -16.01 -0.79
C MET A 45 4.67 -15.94 0.58
N ARG A 46 4.04 -14.82 0.93
CA ARG A 46 3.23 -14.69 2.15
C ARG A 46 2.06 -15.65 2.14
N THR A 47 1.35 -15.75 1.01
CA THR A 47 0.25 -16.71 0.85
C THR A 47 0.73 -18.15 1.02
N ALA A 48 1.89 -18.50 0.46
CA ALA A 48 2.50 -19.81 0.66
C ALA A 48 2.92 -20.04 2.12
N LEU A 49 3.51 -19.04 2.78
CA LEU A 49 3.92 -19.11 4.19
C LEU A 49 2.71 -19.30 5.12
N LEU A 50 1.54 -18.72 4.79
CA LEU A 50 0.31 -18.96 5.55
C LEU A 50 -0.17 -20.42 5.52
N GLN A 51 0.26 -21.20 4.52
CA GLN A 51 -0.01 -22.64 4.39
C GLN A 51 1.11 -23.51 4.98
N ASP A 52 2.32 -22.96 5.11
CA ASP A 52 3.47 -23.63 5.72
C ASP A 52 4.28 -22.67 6.62
N PRO A 53 3.75 -22.35 7.83
CA PRO A 53 4.30 -21.27 8.68
C PRO A 53 5.74 -21.49 9.15
N ASP A 54 6.20 -22.74 9.16
CA ASP A 54 7.53 -23.14 9.62
C ASP A 54 8.58 -23.10 8.50
N SER A 55 8.20 -22.67 7.30
CA SER A 55 9.10 -22.59 6.14
C SER A 55 10.14 -21.47 6.30
N VAL A 56 11.32 -21.84 6.81
CA VAL A 56 12.49 -20.95 6.95
C VAL A 56 12.95 -20.35 5.63
N VAL A 57 12.79 -21.10 4.52
CA VAL A 57 13.18 -20.66 3.18
C VAL A 57 12.28 -19.53 2.68
N LEU A 58 10.96 -19.66 2.86
CA LEU A 58 10.02 -18.60 2.50
C LEU A 58 10.22 -17.38 3.38
N ALA A 59 10.39 -17.56 4.70
CA ALA A 59 10.63 -16.46 5.63
C ALA A 59 11.89 -15.66 5.26
N ALA A 60 13.00 -16.34 4.93
CA ALA A 60 14.23 -15.70 4.51
C ALA A 60 14.06 -14.94 3.18
N ARG A 61 13.39 -15.54 2.19
CA ARG A 61 13.16 -14.85 0.90
C ARG A 61 12.23 -13.66 1.05
N ILE A 62 11.18 -13.76 1.86
CA ILE A 62 10.28 -12.65 2.19
C ILE A 62 11.08 -11.49 2.80
N ALA A 63 11.99 -11.76 3.75
CA ALA A 63 12.82 -10.71 4.33
C ALA A 63 13.65 -9.97 3.26
N ALA A 64 14.31 -10.70 2.37
CA ALA A 64 15.09 -10.11 1.28
C ALA A 64 14.23 -9.29 0.30
N VAL A 65 13.06 -9.80 -0.08
CA VAL A 65 12.13 -9.09 -0.98
C VAL A 65 11.59 -7.81 -0.32
N ARG A 66 11.31 -7.82 0.99
CA ARG A 66 10.87 -6.63 1.73
C ARG A 66 11.93 -5.53 1.72
N GLU A 67 13.18 -5.90 1.97
CA GLU A 67 14.30 -4.95 1.93
C GLU A 67 14.44 -4.31 0.55
N GLU A 68 14.31 -5.12 -0.50
CA GLU A 68 14.40 -4.65 -1.88
C GLU A 68 13.24 -3.72 -2.26
N ILE A 69 12.00 -4.07 -1.91
CA ILE A 69 10.84 -3.17 -2.11
C ILE A 69 11.06 -1.84 -1.40
N GLN A 70 11.48 -1.89 -0.13
CA GLN A 70 11.69 -0.68 0.66
C GLN A 70 12.83 0.17 0.09
N ARG A 71 13.88 -0.46 -0.46
CA ARG A 71 14.96 0.23 -1.20
C ARG A 71 14.39 0.96 -2.41
N THR A 72 13.60 0.29 -3.25
CA THR A 72 13.02 0.93 -4.45
C THR A 72 12.05 2.07 -4.08
N TYR A 73 11.29 1.94 -2.98
CA TYR A 73 10.42 2.99 -2.48
C TYR A 73 11.20 4.24 -2.03
N ARG A 74 12.38 4.07 -1.45
CA ARG A 74 13.27 5.19 -1.07
C ARG A 74 13.90 5.89 -2.29
N LEU A 75 14.13 5.14 -3.37
CA LEU A 75 14.73 5.69 -4.60
C LEU A 75 13.71 6.33 -5.54
N THR A 76 12.46 5.90 -5.47
CA THR A 76 11.40 6.46 -6.29
C THR A 76 11.23 7.95 -5.96
N THR A 77 11.41 8.82 -6.95
CA THR A 77 11.22 10.27 -6.77
C THR A 77 9.76 10.64 -7.01
N ALA A 78 9.15 11.34 -6.07
CA ALA A 78 7.84 11.95 -6.29
C ALA A 78 8.02 13.26 -7.06
N PRO A 79 7.21 13.54 -8.10
CA PRO A 79 7.17 14.86 -8.72
C PRO A 79 6.94 15.93 -7.65
N ARG A 80 7.80 16.94 -7.65
CA ARG A 80 7.65 18.14 -6.82
C ARG A 80 6.41 18.87 -7.31
N HIS A 81 5.30 18.73 -6.60
CA HIS A 81 4.16 19.61 -6.76
C HIS A 81 4.28 20.67 -5.68
N ASP A 82 4.48 21.92 -6.10
CA ASP A 82 4.45 23.08 -5.21
C ASP A 82 3.10 23.11 -4.49
N SER A 83 3.15 23.09 -3.16
CA SER A 83 2.00 22.97 -2.24
C SER A 83 1.07 21.78 -2.55
N ALA A 84 1.42 20.59 -2.03
CA ALA A 84 0.38 19.57 -1.88
C ALA A 84 -0.77 20.19 -1.06
N PRO A 85 -2.04 19.99 -1.44
CA PRO A 85 -3.22 20.54 -0.77
C PRO A 85 -3.48 19.81 0.56
N VAL A 86 -2.44 19.65 1.37
CA VAL A 86 -2.43 18.88 2.62
C VAL A 86 -1.59 19.60 3.65
N ARG A 87 -2.09 19.62 4.88
CA ARG A 87 -1.37 20.13 6.05
C ARG A 87 -1.36 19.09 7.16
N THR A 88 -0.31 19.09 7.97
CA THR A 88 -0.27 18.33 9.22
C THR A 88 -0.99 19.12 10.30
N ILE A 89 -1.99 18.53 10.94
CA ILE A 89 -2.82 19.17 11.98
C ILE A 89 -2.56 18.63 13.39
N ALA A 90 -1.92 17.45 13.50
CA ALA A 90 -1.39 16.91 14.75
C ALA A 90 -0.05 16.20 14.50
N ALA A 91 0.83 16.18 15.50
CA ALA A 91 2.19 15.64 15.38
C ALA A 91 2.38 14.27 16.05
N ALA A 92 1.49 13.86 16.96
CA ALA A 92 1.57 12.59 17.69
C ALA A 92 0.18 12.13 18.22
N PRO A 93 -0.47 11.13 17.61
CA PRO A 93 -0.12 10.56 16.31
C PRO A 93 -0.21 11.64 15.22
N LYS A 94 0.57 11.47 14.14
CA LYS A 94 0.51 12.41 13.02
C LYS A 94 -0.85 12.33 12.35
N LEU A 95 -1.42 13.50 12.08
CA LEU A 95 -2.72 13.62 11.43
C LEU A 95 -2.62 14.65 10.29
N TYR A 96 -3.13 14.26 9.14
CA TYR A 96 -3.11 15.05 7.91
C TYR A 96 -4.51 15.48 7.56
N GLU A 97 -4.66 16.71 7.10
CA GLU A 97 -5.91 17.25 6.57
C GLU A 97 -5.73 17.68 5.12
N TYR A 98 -6.63 17.24 4.25
CA TYR A 98 -6.69 17.66 2.85
C TYR A 98 -7.54 18.94 2.72
N ASP A 99 -7.08 19.88 1.89
CA ASP A 99 -7.74 21.16 1.67
C ASP A 99 -9.16 20.98 1.13
N ARG A 100 -10.13 21.47 1.90
CA ARG A 100 -11.57 21.39 1.58
C ARG A 100 -11.89 22.03 0.24
N ALA A 101 -11.38 23.23 -0.04
CA ALA A 101 -11.71 23.94 -1.29
C ALA A 101 -11.21 23.18 -2.53
N THR A 102 -10.03 22.55 -2.44
CA THR A 102 -9.50 21.70 -3.49
C THR A 102 -10.27 20.39 -3.61
N PHE A 103 -10.70 19.81 -2.50
CA PHE A 103 -11.58 18.63 -2.52
C PHE A 103 -12.90 18.92 -3.21
N ASP A 104 -13.60 19.99 -2.81
CA ASP A 104 -14.91 20.34 -3.34
C ASP A 104 -14.85 20.59 -4.85
N ARG A 105 -13.82 21.30 -5.31
CA ARG A 105 -13.59 21.58 -6.73
C ARG A 105 -13.29 20.33 -7.57
N ARG A 106 -12.62 19.32 -7.00
CA ARG A 106 -12.09 18.19 -7.78
C ARG A 106 -12.85 16.89 -7.61
N TYR A 107 -13.45 16.66 -6.45
CA TYR A 107 -13.87 15.33 -6.01
C TYR A 107 -15.28 15.27 -5.41
N ALA A 108 -15.85 16.39 -4.93
CA ALA A 108 -17.18 16.36 -4.29
C ALA A 108 -18.27 15.78 -5.20
N SER A 109 -18.19 16.02 -6.51
CA SER A 109 -19.17 15.54 -7.48
C SER A 109 -19.31 14.01 -7.58
N VAL A 110 -18.34 13.24 -7.06
CA VAL A 110 -18.38 11.77 -7.09
C VAL A 110 -18.55 11.12 -5.73
N VAL A 111 -18.63 11.91 -4.66
CA VAL A 111 -18.74 11.38 -3.29
C VAL A 111 -19.97 10.51 -3.14
N GLU A 112 -21.14 10.98 -3.57
CA GLU A 112 -22.40 10.22 -3.46
C GLU A 112 -22.34 8.88 -4.20
N ALA A 113 -21.60 8.81 -5.31
CA ALA A 113 -21.44 7.58 -6.08
C ALA A 113 -20.39 6.63 -5.46
N VAL A 114 -19.34 7.15 -4.83
CA VAL A 114 -18.26 6.33 -4.24
C VAL A 114 -18.61 5.85 -2.82
N GLN A 115 -19.34 6.65 -2.05
CA GLN A 115 -19.63 6.37 -0.63
C GLN A 115 -20.23 4.98 -0.37
N PRO A 116 -21.22 4.50 -1.15
CA PRO A 116 -21.78 3.15 -0.97
C PRO A 116 -20.78 2.02 -1.21
N GLU A 117 -19.63 2.30 -1.85
CA GLU A 117 -18.59 1.32 -2.14
C GLU A 117 -17.44 1.35 -1.13
N ILE A 118 -17.50 2.22 -0.12
CA ILE A 118 -16.50 2.26 0.94
C ILE A 118 -16.93 1.34 2.07
N VAL A 119 -16.04 0.42 2.44
CA VAL A 119 -16.20 -0.50 3.55
C VAL A 119 -15.42 0.05 4.73
N THR A 120 -16.10 0.21 5.87
CA THR A 120 -15.43 0.37 7.16
C THR A 120 -15.12 -1.02 7.70
N VAL A 121 -13.85 -1.33 7.91
CA VAL A 121 -13.41 -2.63 8.42
C VAL A 121 -13.46 -2.58 9.94
N ASP A 122 -14.29 -3.42 10.54
CA ASP A 122 -14.58 -3.47 11.98
C ASP A 122 -14.15 -4.80 12.65
N GLY A 123 -13.57 -5.72 11.88
CA GLY A 123 -13.13 -7.02 12.39
C GLY A 123 -12.28 -7.84 11.40
N PRO A 124 -12.03 -9.12 11.71
CA PRO A 124 -11.16 -10.00 10.93
C PRO A 124 -11.74 -10.46 9.59
N ASP A 125 -13.06 -10.37 9.42
CA ASP A 125 -13.73 -10.73 8.18
C ASP A 125 -13.72 -9.53 7.23
N ILE A 126 -13.25 -9.73 6.00
CA ILE A 126 -13.06 -8.63 5.04
C ILE A 126 -14.18 -8.50 4.02
N ALA A 127 -15.19 -9.36 4.02
CA ALA A 127 -16.30 -9.26 3.07
C ALA A 127 -16.96 -7.87 3.19
N PRO A 128 -17.24 -7.17 2.07
CA PRO A 128 -17.20 -7.65 0.67
C PRO A 128 -15.86 -7.54 -0.07
N LEU A 129 -14.78 -7.10 0.59
CA LEU A 129 -13.44 -6.96 0.01
C LEU A 129 -12.85 -8.31 -0.43
N ARG A 130 -11.86 -8.26 -1.32
CA ARG A 130 -11.25 -9.44 -1.92
C ARG A 130 -9.83 -9.67 -1.41
N ALA A 131 -9.58 -10.86 -0.89
CA ALA A 131 -8.22 -11.25 -0.51
C ALA A 131 -7.32 -11.38 -1.75
N GLY A 132 -6.04 -10.99 -1.59
CA GLY A 132 -5.03 -11.07 -2.64
C GLY A 132 -5.08 -9.95 -3.69
N GLU A 133 -6.05 -9.05 -3.59
CA GLU A 133 -6.19 -7.91 -4.48
C GLU A 133 -5.85 -6.61 -3.73
N PRO A 134 -5.24 -5.60 -4.39
CA PRO A 134 -4.92 -4.33 -3.76
C PRO A 134 -6.12 -3.39 -3.78
N HIS A 135 -6.34 -2.73 -2.64
CA HIS A 135 -7.40 -1.77 -2.41
C HIS A 135 -6.83 -0.42 -1.97
N ILE A 136 -7.48 0.68 -2.35
CA ILE A 136 -7.20 2.00 -1.78
C ILE A 136 -7.76 2.02 -0.35
N PHE A 137 -6.95 2.48 0.60
CA PHE A 137 -7.38 2.63 1.99
C PHE A 137 -7.01 3.98 2.59
N ALA A 138 -7.76 4.37 3.61
CA ALA A 138 -7.43 5.44 4.54
C ALA A 138 -7.71 4.96 5.97
N ILE A 139 -6.85 5.34 6.90
CA ILE A 139 -7.14 5.27 8.34
C ILE A 139 -7.49 6.68 8.76
N ASP A 140 -8.75 6.88 9.15
CA ASP A 140 -9.26 8.20 9.52
C ASP A 140 -8.71 8.68 10.87
N ASP A 141 -9.15 9.85 11.31
CA ASP A 141 -8.65 10.50 12.51
C ASP A 141 -9.07 9.83 13.83
N VAL A 142 -10.05 8.93 13.78
CA VAL A 142 -10.48 8.11 14.93
C VAL A 142 -9.92 6.69 14.88
N GLY A 143 -9.06 6.39 13.89
CA GLY A 143 -8.44 5.08 13.72
C GLY A 143 -9.28 4.07 12.93
N GLY A 144 -10.37 4.52 12.29
CA GLY A 144 -11.21 3.68 11.45
C GLY A 144 -10.55 3.36 10.11
N LEU A 145 -10.40 2.07 9.79
CA LEU A 145 -9.90 1.61 8.50
C LEU A 145 -11.04 1.66 7.46
N ARG A 146 -10.95 2.61 6.53
CA ARG A 146 -11.85 2.74 5.39
C ARG A 146 -11.18 2.23 4.13
N VAL A 147 -11.85 1.34 3.43
CA VAL A 147 -11.32 0.67 2.24
C VAL A 147 -12.31 0.82 1.11
N TRP A 148 -11.85 1.20 -0.07
CA TRP A 148 -12.70 1.16 -1.24
C TRP A 148 -12.83 -0.27 -1.77
N ASN A 149 -14.07 -0.75 -1.92
CA ASN A 149 -14.38 -2.14 -2.25
C ASN A 149 -13.89 -2.56 -3.64
N ARG A 150 -13.72 -1.62 -4.56
CA ARG A 150 -13.11 -1.94 -5.85
C ARG A 150 -11.61 -2.14 -5.68
N SER A 151 -11.15 -3.31 -6.07
CA SER A 151 -9.73 -3.54 -6.25
C SER A 151 -9.25 -2.90 -7.55
N GLN A 152 -7.95 -2.66 -7.59
CA GLN A 152 -7.26 -2.32 -8.82
C GLN A 152 -6.33 -3.48 -9.16
N SER A 153 -6.04 -3.73 -10.43
CA SER A 153 -4.94 -4.65 -10.70
C SER A 153 -3.65 -4.01 -10.18
N LEU A 154 -2.66 -4.82 -9.78
CA LEU A 154 -1.33 -4.28 -9.49
C LEU A 154 -0.90 -3.42 -10.70
N ALA A 155 -1.01 -3.91 -11.94
CA ALA A 155 -0.72 -3.15 -13.17
C ALA A 155 -1.33 -1.74 -13.22
N ASP A 156 -2.59 -1.56 -12.82
CA ASP A 156 -3.28 -0.27 -12.92
C ASP A 156 -2.79 0.77 -11.91
N LEU A 157 -2.46 0.34 -10.69
CA LEU A 157 -1.91 1.20 -9.62
C LEU A 157 -0.59 1.88 -10.01
N ILE A 158 0.10 1.32 -10.98
CA ILE A 158 1.51 1.53 -11.27
C ILE A 158 1.68 2.47 -12.42
N PHE A 159 1.11 2.06 -13.55
CA PHE A 159 1.30 2.76 -14.79
C PHE A 159 0.44 4.02 -14.79
N GLY A 160 -0.48 4.17 -13.83
CA GLY A 160 -1.34 5.33 -13.67
C GLY A 160 -2.22 5.61 -14.89
N ARG A 161 -2.16 4.73 -15.90
CA ARG A 161 -2.84 4.85 -17.19
C ARG A 161 -4.34 4.59 -17.02
N ASN A 162 -4.71 3.78 -16.03
CA ASN A 162 -6.08 3.37 -15.76
C ASN A 162 -6.46 3.68 -14.31
N ARG A 163 -6.34 4.95 -13.88
CA ARG A 163 -7.00 5.35 -12.64
C ARG A 163 -8.47 5.02 -12.78
N VAL A 164 -9.04 4.30 -11.81
CA VAL A 164 -10.47 4.02 -11.87
C VAL A 164 -11.20 5.35 -11.72
N MET A 165 -12.00 5.67 -12.74
CA MET A 165 -12.75 6.92 -12.84
C MET A 165 -14.22 6.64 -12.54
N ILE A 166 -14.86 7.54 -11.80
CA ILE A 166 -16.32 7.61 -11.68
C ILE A 166 -16.72 8.97 -12.21
N GLY A 167 -17.66 9.04 -13.16
CA GLY A 167 -18.07 10.32 -13.76
C GLY A 167 -16.92 11.17 -14.32
N GLY A 168 -15.84 10.54 -14.81
CA GLY A 168 -14.66 11.26 -15.30
C GLY A 168 -13.73 11.82 -14.20
N VAL A 169 -13.95 11.49 -12.93
CA VAL A 169 -13.12 11.88 -11.79
C VAL A 169 -12.41 10.66 -11.20
N PRO A 170 -11.10 10.71 -10.94
CA PRO A 170 -10.38 9.58 -10.33
C PRO A 170 -10.79 9.40 -8.87
N VAL A 171 -11.03 8.16 -8.45
CA VAL A 171 -11.22 7.84 -7.03
C VAL A 171 -9.87 7.86 -6.32
N VAL A 172 -9.79 8.62 -5.23
CA VAL A 172 -8.56 8.96 -4.52
C VAL A 172 -8.80 8.98 -3.01
N HIS A 173 -7.73 8.92 -2.20
CA HIS A 173 -7.83 8.82 -0.75
C HIS A 173 -8.77 9.84 -0.07
N PRO A 174 -8.78 11.15 -0.45
CA PRO A 174 -9.73 12.10 0.14
C PRO A 174 -11.20 11.70 0.00
N VAL A 175 -11.58 10.98 -1.06
CA VAL A 175 -12.96 10.54 -1.29
C VAL A 175 -13.40 9.48 -0.27
N LEU A 176 -12.45 8.80 0.38
CA LEU A 176 -12.74 7.81 1.43
C LEU A 176 -13.18 8.46 2.75
N VAL A 177 -12.81 9.72 2.97
CA VAL A 177 -13.03 10.47 4.22
C VAL A 177 -13.61 11.87 3.94
N PRO A 178 -14.71 11.99 3.17
CA PRO A 178 -15.14 13.27 2.61
C PRO A 178 -15.60 14.27 3.68
N ASP A 179 -16.04 13.81 4.85
CA ASP A 179 -16.63 14.67 5.89
C ASP A 179 -15.58 15.54 6.57
N ARG A 180 -14.44 14.94 6.93
CA ARG A 180 -13.37 15.61 7.67
C ARG A 180 -12.11 15.83 6.86
N LEU A 181 -11.91 15.02 5.81
CA LEU A 181 -10.70 15.03 4.99
C LEU A 181 -9.43 14.80 5.82
N GLN A 182 -9.56 14.07 6.93
CA GLN A 182 -8.48 13.83 7.87
C GLN A 182 -8.08 12.36 7.87
N VAL A 183 -6.77 12.09 7.81
CA VAL A 183 -6.23 10.72 7.86
C VAL A 183 -4.98 10.67 8.73
N ALA A 184 -4.83 9.57 9.45
CA ALA A 184 -3.58 9.20 10.11
C ALA A 184 -2.66 8.40 9.17
N ALA A 185 -3.23 7.65 8.23
CA ALA A 185 -2.49 6.95 7.17
C ALA A 185 -3.35 6.78 5.91
N ALA A 186 -2.73 6.68 4.75
CA ALA A 186 -3.41 6.41 3.49
C ALA A 186 -2.45 5.79 2.46
N GLY A 187 -2.97 4.93 1.60
CA GLY A 187 -2.19 4.29 0.55
C GLY A 187 -2.96 3.11 -0.06
N GLU A 188 -2.26 2.01 -0.30
CA GLU A 188 -2.87 0.77 -0.76
C GLU A 188 -2.61 -0.40 0.19
N ILE A 189 -3.57 -1.30 0.30
CA ILE A 189 -3.57 -2.45 1.20
C ILE A 189 -4.01 -3.71 0.47
N ILE A 190 -3.37 -4.83 0.77
CA ILE A 190 -3.71 -6.18 0.30
C ILE A 190 -3.94 -7.04 1.54
N PHE A 191 -5.10 -7.68 1.61
CA PHE A 191 -5.44 -8.65 2.65
C PHE A 191 -5.11 -10.06 2.18
N LEU A 192 -4.45 -10.86 3.03
CA LEU A 192 -4.10 -12.25 2.75
C LEU A 192 -4.71 -13.16 3.83
N GLY A 193 -5.15 -14.37 3.44
CA GLY A 193 -5.72 -15.35 4.38
C GLY A 193 -7.12 -15.89 4.01
N GLY A 194 -7.74 -15.36 2.94
CA GLY A 194 -9.07 -15.79 2.50
C GLY A 194 -10.18 -14.98 3.19
N PRO A 195 -11.22 -15.62 3.76
CA PRO A 195 -12.31 -14.89 4.43
C PRO A 195 -11.84 -14.10 5.65
N LYS A 196 -10.84 -14.61 6.37
CA LYS A 196 -10.22 -13.97 7.54
C LYS A 196 -8.83 -13.47 7.21
N VAL A 197 -8.52 -12.25 7.62
CA VAL A 197 -7.17 -11.69 7.47
C VAL A 197 -6.18 -12.45 8.35
N ARG A 198 -5.10 -12.94 7.74
CA ARG A 198 -3.97 -13.60 8.40
C ARG A 198 -2.62 -12.94 8.12
N ALA A 199 -2.55 -12.08 7.11
CA ALA A 199 -1.44 -11.20 6.85
C ALA A 199 -1.91 -9.97 6.05
N VAL A 200 -1.15 -8.88 6.14
CA VAL A 200 -1.38 -7.63 5.42
C VAL A 200 -0.11 -7.20 4.72
N VAL A 201 -0.25 -6.78 3.46
CA VAL A 201 0.78 -6.03 2.74
C VAL A 201 0.21 -4.66 2.42
N ALA A 202 0.85 -3.61 2.91
CA ALA A 202 0.39 -2.24 2.74
C ALA A 202 1.54 -1.32 2.33
N ASN A 203 1.18 -0.18 1.76
CA ASN A 203 2.14 0.88 1.50
C ASN A 203 1.50 2.25 1.77
N THR A 204 2.33 3.27 1.97
CA THR A 204 1.88 4.62 2.33
C THR A 204 1.99 5.62 1.17
N LYS A 205 2.05 5.14 -0.08
CA LYS A 205 2.23 5.94 -1.30
C LYS A 205 0.93 6.64 -1.73
N SER A 206 0.30 7.40 -0.83
CA SER A 206 -0.78 8.30 -1.20
C SER A 206 -0.23 9.55 -1.88
N GLY A 207 -0.55 9.74 -3.17
CA GLY A 207 -0.20 10.96 -3.89
C GLY A 207 -0.83 12.24 -3.32
N HIS A 208 -1.96 12.08 -2.61
CA HIS A 208 -2.77 13.15 -2.03
C HIS A 208 -2.31 13.51 -0.62
N PHE A 209 -2.38 12.55 0.31
CA PHE A 209 -2.04 12.79 1.71
C PHE A 209 -0.55 12.76 2.00
N ARG A 210 0.21 11.95 1.24
CA ARG A 210 1.66 11.79 1.39
C ARG A 210 2.08 11.61 2.85
N PRO A 211 1.44 10.68 3.58
CA PRO A 211 1.76 10.47 4.97
C PRO A 211 3.24 10.06 5.10
N ASP A 212 3.84 10.48 6.20
CA ASP A 212 5.25 10.25 6.44
C ASP A 212 5.54 8.80 6.85
N PRO A 213 6.81 8.39 6.96
CA PRO A 213 7.15 7.02 7.34
C PRO A 213 6.58 6.55 8.69
N ASP A 214 6.34 7.46 9.64
CA ASP A 214 5.78 7.12 10.96
C ASP A 214 4.34 6.58 10.86
N SER A 215 3.61 6.91 9.78
CA SER A 215 2.27 6.35 9.51
C SER A 215 2.25 4.82 9.37
N ALA A 216 3.40 4.17 9.14
CA ALA A 216 3.48 2.72 9.16
C ALA A 216 3.10 2.11 10.52
N ASP A 217 3.39 2.79 11.62
CA ASP A 217 3.04 2.29 12.95
C ASP A 217 1.54 2.39 13.23
N VAL A 218 0.87 3.41 12.67
CA VAL A 218 -0.60 3.52 12.68
C VAL A 218 -1.23 2.33 11.96
N ILE A 219 -0.70 1.97 10.79
CA ILE A 219 -1.18 0.80 10.01
C ILE A 219 -0.97 -0.48 10.81
N ARG A 220 0.22 -0.69 11.39
CA ARG A 220 0.49 -1.88 12.22
C ARG A 220 -0.44 -1.96 13.42
N GLN A 221 -0.62 -0.86 14.15
CA GLN A 221 -1.51 -0.80 15.30
C GLN A 221 -2.96 -1.13 14.90
N THR A 222 -3.43 -0.57 13.79
CA THR A 222 -4.78 -0.83 13.26
C THR A 222 -4.94 -2.31 12.87
N CYS A 223 -3.95 -2.90 12.21
CA CYS A 223 -3.97 -4.32 11.85
C CYS A 223 -3.94 -5.23 13.08
N ARG A 224 -3.16 -4.90 14.12
CA ARG A 224 -3.17 -5.64 15.39
C ARG A 224 -4.55 -5.58 16.05
N ALA A 225 -5.16 -4.41 16.08
CA ALA A 225 -6.46 -4.19 16.73
C ALA A 225 -7.61 -4.89 16.00
N LEU A 226 -7.70 -4.76 14.68
CA LEU A 226 -8.80 -5.30 13.88
C LEU A 226 -8.68 -6.81 13.62
N PHE A 227 -7.45 -7.29 13.41
CA PHE A 227 -7.20 -8.63 12.86
C PHE A 227 -6.44 -9.55 13.83
N GLY A 228 -5.93 -9.04 14.95
CA GLY A 228 -5.11 -9.82 15.89
C GLY A 228 -3.77 -10.29 15.30
N LEU A 229 -3.25 -9.60 14.28
CA LEU A 229 -1.98 -9.95 13.63
C LEU A 229 -0.78 -9.63 14.51
N ASN A 230 0.35 -10.29 14.24
CA ASN A 230 1.64 -9.90 14.78
C ASN A 230 2.42 -9.08 13.75
N ASP A 231 3.43 -8.32 14.19
CA ASP A 231 4.24 -7.46 13.30
C ASP A 231 4.92 -8.24 12.16
N ARG A 232 5.24 -9.52 12.40
CA ARG A 232 5.80 -10.39 11.36
C ARG A 232 4.84 -10.66 10.21
N ASP A 233 3.54 -10.50 10.42
CA ASP A 233 2.45 -10.76 9.46
C ASP A 233 1.96 -9.46 8.79
N ILE A 234 2.61 -8.32 9.09
CA ILE A 234 2.26 -6.99 8.58
C ILE A 234 3.47 -6.38 7.87
N ASP A 235 3.41 -6.34 6.55
CA ASP A 235 4.40 -5.67 5.71
C ASP A 235 3.90 -4.27 5.38
N VAL A 236 4.62 -3.23 5.82
CA VAL A 236 4.29 -1.84 5.47
C VAL A 236 5.50 -1.17 4.83
N PHE A 237 5.31 -0.67 3.62
CA PHE A 237 6.33 0.04 2.86
C PHE A 237 6.06 1.53 2.84
N THR A 238 7.07 2.31 3.21
CA THR A 238 6.92 3.76 3.35
C THR A 238 7.69 4.52 2.29
N PHE A 239 7.13 5.67 1.94
CA PHE A 239 7.75 6.63 1.05
C PHE A 239 8.36 7.77 1.88
N ASP A 240 9.66 8.01 1.74
CA ASP A 240 10.35 9.07 2.48
C ASP A 240 10.59 10.30 1.58
N LEU A 241 9.84 11.36 1.83
CA LEU A 241 9.98 12.64 1.12
C LEU A 241 11.18 13.48 1.61
N THR A 242 11.77 13.15 2.76
CA THR A 242 12.82 13.97 3.39
C THR A 242 14.18 13.83 2.72
N VAL A 243 14.49 12.67 2.14
CA VAL A 243 15.72 12.38 1.37
C VAL A 243 15.93 13.41 0.24
N TRP A 244 14.85 14.00 -0.26
CA TRP A 244 14.87 14.99 -1.32
C TRP A 244 15.31 16.39 -0.87
N THR A 245 14.96 16.81 0.36
CA THR A 245 15.27 18.17 0.87
C THR A 245 16.76 18.43 1.10
N ARG A 246 17.58 17.38 1.28
CA ARG A 246 19.05 17.50 1.42
C ARG A 246 19.77 17.52 0.07
N ALA A 247 19.37 16.70 -0.89
CA ALA A 247 19.99 16.67 -2.22
C ALA A 247 19.74 17.95 -3.02
N GLY A 248 18.56 18.58 -2.85
CA GLY A 248 18.22 19.84 -3.52
C GLY A 248 18.91 21.10 -2.96
N ARG A 249 19.67 21.01 -1.87
CA ARG A 249 20.48 22.13 -1.34
C ARG A 249 21.92 22.15 -1.84
N GLN A 250 22.41 21.07 -2.46
CA GLN A 250 23.79 20.99 -2.97
C GLN A 250 23.96 21.46 -4.43
N HIS A 251 22.87 21.82 -5.12
CA HIS A 251 22.91 22.41 -6.45
C HIS A 251 22.13 23.73 -6.51
N ARG A 252 22.63 24.74 -5.80
CA ARG A 252 22.47 26.13 -6.22
C ARG A 252 23.88 26.70 -6.42
N PRO A 253 24.25 27.16 -7.64
CA PRO A 253 25.36 28.07 -7.78
C PRO A 253 25.08 29.39 -7.04
#